data_AF-A0AAU7XGU3-F1
#
_entry.id   AF-A0AAU7XGU3-F1
#
_cell.length_a   1.000
_cell.length_b   1.000
_cell.length_c   1.000
_cell.angle_alpha   90.00
_cell.angle_beta   90.00
_cell.angle_gamma   90.00
#
_symmetry.space_group_name_H-M   'P 1'
#
loop_
_entity.id
_entity.type
_entity.pdbx_description
1 polymer ?
#
loop_
_entity_poly.entity_id
_entity_poly.type
_entity_poly.pdbx_seq_one_letter_code
_entity_poly.pdbx_strand_id
1 'polypeptide(L)'
;MVAHQPGRLLPTIRSRCRRLDMAPLEAGVVSGALAEFGYDDDPATAVTAAELAAGSIRRAILMVENDGAKLWRMIEGLTRGIPKLDVAALYQLADLVTQRGADDRFEIALDFLTDQIAARAAAAAETGRLGRAAALAEALSAIRSLLGTADALNLDRKAALIAAFRRLAEAADH
;
A
#
# COMPACT_ATOMS: atom_id res chain seq x y z
N MET A 1 -5.20 21.27 8.91
CA MET A 1 -6.04 20.14 8.45
C MET A 1 -5.19 19.30 7.52
N VAL A 2 -5.00 18.02 7.81
CA VAL A 2 -4.23 17.10 6.95
C VAL A 2 -5.24 16.25 6.20
N ALA A 3 -5.22 16.29 4.86
CA ALA A 3 -6.10 15.49 4.02
C ALA A 3 -5.24 14.70 3.04
N HIS A 4 -5.26 13.38 3.17
CA HIS A 4 -4.49 12.47 2.31
C HIS A 4 -5.08 12.38 0.88
N GLN A 5 -6.33 12.87 0.68
CA GLN A 5 -7.02 12.95 -0.61
C GLN A 5 -7.84 14.25 -0.72
N PRO A 6 -7.29 15.33 -1.31
CA PRO A 6 -7.95 16.64 -1.36
C PRO A 6 -9.27 16.68 -2.15
N GLY A 7 -9.52 15.71 -3.03
CA GLY A 7 -10.70 15.65 -3.90
C GLY A 7 -12.02 15.37 -3.17
N ARG A 8 -11.98 14.92 -1.91
CA ARG A 8 -13.18 14.63 -1.10
C ARG A 8 -13.57 15.77 -0.15
N LEU A 9 -12.90 16.91 -0.19
CA LEU A 9 -13.23 18.07 0.65
C LEU A 9 -14.35 18.91 0.04
N LEU A 10 -15.33 19.29 0.87
CA LEU A 10 -16.40 20.20 0.48
C LEU A 10 -15.82 21.53 -0.07
N PRO A 11 -16.42 22.12 -1.13
CA PRO A 11 -15.89 23.32 -1.80
C PRO A 11 -15.63 24.50 -0.85
N THR A 12 -16.39 24.59 0.24
CA THR A 12 -16.33 25.67 1.23
C THR A 12 -15.14 25.60 2.19
N ILE A 13 -14.53 24.42 2.37
CA ILE A 13 -13.31 24.24 3.16
C ILE A 13 -12.06 24.57 2.33
N ARG A 14 -12.11 24.30 1.01
CA ARG A 14 -10.99 24.56 0.09
C ARG A 14 -10.60 26.03 -0.05
N SER A 15 -11.51 26.99 0.14
CA SER A 15 -11.18 28.41 -0.03
C SER A 15 -10.43 29.03 1.15
N ARG A 16 -10.49 28.39 2.33
CA ARG A 16 -9.86 28.88 3.56
C ARG A 16 -8.56 28.16 3.92
N CYS A 17 -8.15 27.15 3.17
CA CYS A 17 -6.90 26.42 3.40
C CYS A 17 -5.92 26.67 2.25
N ARG A 18 -4.72 27.17 2.57
CA ARG A 18 -3.59 27.22 1.63
C ARG A 18 -3.09 25.79 1.43
N ARG A 19 -3.07 25.32 0.18
CA ARG A 19 -2.51 24.02 -0.17
C ARG A 19 -1.00 24.09 -0.03
N LEU A 20 -0.45 23.27 0.87
CA LEU A 20 0.98 23.04 0.99
C LEU A 20 1.23 21.64 0.41
N ASP A 21 1.73 21.57 -0.82
CA ASP A 21 2.07 20.28 -1.42
C ASP A 21 3.37 19.78 -0.77
N MET A 22 3.27 18.69 0.00
CA MET A 22 4.43 18.03 0.57
C MET A 22 4.97 17.06 -0.47
N ALA A 23 6.10 17.42 -1.09
CA ALA A 23 6.81 16.51 -1.98
C ALA A 23 7.37 15.34 -1.14
N PRO A 24 7.35 14.10 -1.66
CA PRO A 24 8.04 12.98 -1.04
C PRO A 24 9.52 13.30 -0.81
N LEU A 25 10.07 12.87 0.32
CA LEU A 25 11.51 12.93 0.57
C LEU A 25 12.26 12.01 -0.39
N GLU A 26 13.45 12.41 -0.81
CA GLU A 26 14.36 11.55 -1.57
C GLU A 26 14.83 10.37 -0.70
N ALA A 27 15.05 9.21 -1.32
CA ALA A 27 15.47 8.00 -0.60
C ALA A 27 16.75 8.20 0.23
N GLY A 28 17.71 8.99 -0.25
CA GLY A 28 18.92 9.33 0.50
C GLY A 28 18.64 10.09 1.81
N VAL A 29 17.64 10.98 1.81
CA VAL A 29 17.21 11.71 3.01
C VAL A 29 16.52 10.76 4.00
N VAL A 30 15.69 9.85 3.50
CA VAL A 30 15.04 8.84 4.33
C VAL A 30 16.05 7.87 4.95
N SER A 31 17.04 7.42 4.18
CA SER A 31 18.12 6.55 4.67
C SER A 31 18.99 7.23 5.72
N GLY A 32 19.33 8.52 5.54
CA GLY A 32 20.04 9.30 6.54
C GLY A 32 19.24 9.44 7.86
N ALA A 33 17.94 9.65 7.75
CA ALA A 33 17.06 9.70 8.92
C ALA A 33 16.96 8.35 9.64
N LEU A 34 16.91 7.22 8.91
CA LEU A 34 16.95 5.89 9.52
C LEU A 34 18.20 5.69 10.37
N ALA A 35 19.37 6.10 9.86
CA ALA A 35 20.62 6.01 10.61
C ALA A 35 20.61 6.91 11.86
N GLU A 36 20.08 8.15 11.76
CA GLU A 36 19.94 9.05 12.91
C GLU A 36 19.05 8.47 14.02
N PHE A 37 18.02 7.72 13.63
CA PHE A 37 17.11 7.04 14.57
C PHE A 37 17.59 5.64 15.01
N GLY A 38 18.74 5.16 14.52
CA GLY A 38 19.31 3.86 14.89
C GLY A 38 18.65 2.65 14.21
N TYR A 39 18.10 2.83 13.01
CA TYR A 39 17.49 1.79 12.18
C TYR A 39 18.38 1.36 11.00
N ASP A 40 19.71 1.42 11.17
CA ASP A 40 20.72 1.12 10.15
C ASP A 40 21.61 -0.09 10.49
N ASP A 41 21.19 -0.93 11.45
CA ASP A 41 21.88 -2.19 11.83
C ASP A 41 22.22 -3.07 10.62
N ASP A 42 21.34 -3.09 9.61
CA ASP A 42 21.60 -3.61 8.28
C ASP A 42 21.43 -2.49 7.22
N PRO A 43 22.53 -1.92 6.70
CA PRO A 43 22.48 -0.86 5.70
C PRO A 43 21.73 -1.25 4.42
N ALA A 44 21.76 -2.53 4.02
CA ALA A 44 21.06 -2.97 2.81
C ALA A 44 19.54 -2.96 3.02
N THR A 45 19.08 -3.39 4.20
CA THR A 45 17.68 -3.31 4.59
C THR A 45 17.23 -1.86 4.73
N ALA A 46 18.04 -0.99 5.34
CA ALA A 46 17.72 0.44 5.48
C ALA A 46 17.60 1.15 4.14
N VAL A 47 18.49 0.88 3.18
CA VAL A 47 18.40 1.43 1.81
C VAL A 47 17.14 0.94 1.11
N THR A 48 16.86 -0.36 1.17
CA THR A 48 15.64 -0.94 0.57
C THR A 48 14.37 -0.33 1.18
N ALA A 49 14.34 -0.15 2.50
CA ALA A 49 13.24 0.49 3.20
C ALA A 49 13.10 1.96 2.79
N ALA A 50 14.19 2.69 2.62
CA ALA A 50 14.14 4.08 2.16
C ALA A 50 13.56 4.21 0.74
N GLU A 51 13.91 3.30 -0.17
CA GLU A 51 13.38 3.26 -1.54
C GLU A 51 11.88 2.93 -1.58
N LEU A 52 11.44 1.93 -0.81
CA LEU A 52 10.04 1.47 -0.81
C LEU A 52 9.11 2.36 0.05
N ALA A 53 9.67 3.24 0.87
CA ALA A 53 8.92 4.11 1.77
C ALA A 53 8.27 5.31 1.08
N ALA A 54 8.54 5.54 -0.21
CA ALA A 54 7.98 6.65 -0.98
C ALA A 54 8.12 8.00 -0.24
N GLY A 55 9.28 8.23 0.37
CA GLY A 55 9.60 9.47 1.10
C GLY A 55 9.04 9.56 2.53
N SER A 56 8.38 8.52 3.06
CA SER A 56 7.86 8.49 4.43
C SER A 56 8.84 7.83 5.41
N ILE A 57 9.45 8.63 6.30
CA ILE A 57 10.36 8.10 7.33
C ILE A 57 9.67 7.10 8.25
N ARG A 58 8.44 7.38 8.70
CA ARG A 58 7.66 6.44 9.53
C ARG A 58 7.50 5.10 8.82
N ARG A 59 7.15 5.12 7.54
CA ARG A 59 6.97 3.89 6.75
C ARG A 59 8.28 3.13 6.57
N ALA A 60 9.41 3.84 6.41
CA ALA A 60 10.73 3.24 6.35
C ALA A 60 11.10 2.55 7.67
N ILE A 61 10.86 3.20 8.82
CA ILE A 61 11.08 2.62 10.15
C ILE A 61 10.25 1.35 10.31
N LEU A 62 8.94 1.43 10.03
CA LEU A 62 8.06 0.28 10.16
C LEU A 62 8.52 -0.88 9.24
N MET A 63 9.07 -0.59 8.06
CA MET A 63 9.63 -1.62 7.19
C MET A 63 10.86 -2.30 7.78
N VAL A 64 11.77 -1.56 8.42
CA VAL A 64 12.94 -2.14 9.08
C VAL A 64 12.48 -3.05 10.23
N GLU A 65 11.51 -2.59 11.04
CA GLU A 65 11.02 -3.33 12.21
C GLU A 65 10.18 -4.58 11.86
N ASN A 66 9.55 -4.61 10.69
CA ASN A 66 8.51 -5.59 10.35
C ASN A 66 8.81 -6.48 9.14
N ASP A 67 10.08 -6.64 8.77
CA ASP A 67 10.48 -7.38 7.55
C ASP A 67 9.76 -6.84 6.30
N GLY A 68 9.61 -5.53 6.19
CA GLY A 68 8.80 -4.85 5.19
C GLY A 68 9.19 -5.21 3.75
N ALA A 69 10.48 -5.41 3.47
CA ALA A 69 10.95 -5.87 2.16
C ALA A 69 10.47 -7.29 1.80
N LYS A 70 10.29 -8.17 2.79
CA LYS A 70 9.69 -9.50 2.59
C LYS A 70 8.20 -9.38 2.32
N LEU A 71 7.48 -8.57 3.11
CA LEU A 71 6.05 -8.30 2.90
C LEU A 71 5.79 -7.70 1.50
N TRP A 72 6.58 -6.71 1.10
CA TRP A 72 6.49 -6.09 -0.22
C TRP A 72 6.66 -7.11 -1.34
N ARG A 73 7.68 -7.98 -1.26
CA ARG A 73 7.91 -9.05 -2.24
C ARG A 73 6.77 -10.06 -2.32
N MET A 74 6.19 -10.45 -1.18
CA MET A 74 5.04 -11.36 -1.14
C MET A 74 3.83 -10.74 -1.87
N ILE A 75 3.53 -9.47 -1.59
CA ILE A 75 2.44 -8.73 -2.24
C ILE A 75 2.73 -8.51 -3.72
N GLU A 76 3.97 -8.20 -4.07
CA GLU A 76 4.37 -8.06 -5.48
C GLU A 76 4.21 -9.37 -6.25
N GLY A 77 4.64 -10.50 -5.67
CA GLY A 77 4.44 -11.81 -6.27
C GLY A 77 2.97 -12.12 -6.53
N LEU A 78 2.11 -11.91 -5.54
CA LEU A 78 0.67 -12.13 -5.66
C LEU A 78 0.02 -11.23 -6.71
N THR A 79 0.33 -9.93 -6.70
CA THR A 79 -0.24 -8.98 -7.65
C THR A 79 0.32 -9.12 -9.07
N ARG A 80 1.54 -9.65 -9.26
CA ARG A 80 2.09 -10.02 -10.57
C ARG A 80 1.47 -11.31 -11.13
N GLY A 81 1.09 -12.25 -10.26
CA GLY A 81 0.48 -13.52 -10.68
C GLY A 81 -0.96 -13.40 -11.20
N ILE A 82 -1.65 -12.32 -10.84
CA ILE A 82 -3.01 -12.02 -11.27
C ILE A 82 -3.15 -12.01 -12.81
N PRO A 83 -4.21 -12.63 -13.38
CA PRO A 83 -5.42 -13.13 -12.71
C PRO A 83 -5.29 -14.51 -12.04
N LYS A 84 -4.21 -15.25 -12.30
CA LYS A 84 -3.98 -16.56 -11.67
C LYS A 84 -3.42 -16.39 -10.26
N LEU A 85 -4.33 -16.26 -9.30
CA LEU A 85 -3.97 -16.06 -7.91
C LEU A 85 -3.40 -17.34 -7.28
N ASP A 86 -2.18 -17.25 -6.75
CA ASP A 86 -1.62 -18.30 -5.88
C ASP A 86 -2.33 -18.26 -4.53
N VAL A 87 -3.28 -19.17 -4.36
CA VAL A 87 -4.10 -19.28 -3.14
C VAL A 87 -3.22 -19.60 -1.93
N ALA A 88 -2.20 -20.46 -2.08
CA ALA A 88 -1.36 -20.83 -0.95
C ALA A 88 -0.54 -19.63 -0.45
N ALA A 89 0.08 -18.87 -1.36
CA ALA A 89 0.81 -17.66 -1.03
C ALA A 89 -0.10 -16.57 -0.44
N LEU A 90 -1.36 -16.47 -0.90
CA LEU A 90 -2.34 -15.53 -0.36
C LEU A 90 -2.66 -15.85 1.10
N TYR A 91 -2.94 -17.11 1.42
CA TYR A 91 -3.22 -17.51 2.80
C TYR A 91 -2.00 -17.30 3.71
N GLN A 92 -0.79 -17.57 3.22
CA GLN A 92 0.45 -17.30 3.96
C GLN A 92 0.64 -15.81 4.27
N LEU A 93 0.41 -14.93 3.29
CA LEU A 93 0.42 -13.49 3.52
C LEU A 93 -0.62 -13.11 4.56
N ALA A 94 -1.86 -13.59 4.40
CA ALA A 94 -2.96 -13.24 5.27
C ALA A 94 -2.70 -13.67 6.72
N ASP A 95 -2.20 -14.90 6.94
CA ASP A 95 -1.78 -15.37 8.25
C ASP A 95 -0.65 -14.53 8.86
N LEU A 96 0.33 -14.12 8.06
CA LEU A 96 1.45 -13.31 8.54
C LEU A 96 1.01 -11.92 9.03
N VAL A 97 0.06 -11.28 8.33
CA VAL A 97 -0.37 -9.91 8.63
C VAL A 97 -1.56 -9.83 9.58
N THR A 98 -2.20 -10.95 9.92
CA THR A 98 -3.32 -10.97 10.90
C THR A 98 -2.99 -11.70 12.18
N GLN A 99 -1.71 -12.01 12.43
CA GLN A 99 -1.25 -12.51 13.72
C GLN A 99 -1.50 -11.50 14.84
N ARG A 100 -1.61 -11.98 16.08
CA ARG A 100 -1.76 -11.11 17.25
C ARG A 100 -0.54 -10.20 17.36
N GLY A 101 -0.77 -8.88 17.38
CA GLY A 101 0.29 -7.86 17.40
C GLY A 101 0.88 -7.51 16.03
N ALA A 102 0.29 -7.97 14.93
CA ALA A 102 0.74 -7.68 13.57
C ALA A 102 0.08 -6.41 12.97
N ASP A 103 -0.37 -5.47 13.80
CA ASP A 103 -1.10 -4.27 13.35
C ASP A 103 -0.28 -3.43 12.36
N ASP A 104 1.00 -3.20 12.67
CA ASP A 104 1.90 -2.46 11.77
C ASP A 104 2.17 -3.21 10.46
N ARG A 105 2.32 -4.55 10.52
CA ARG A 105 2.46 -5.40 9.32
C ARG A 105 1.23 -5.32 8.45
N PHE A 106 0.05 -5.30 9.06
CA PHE A 106 -1.21 -5.15 8.35
C PHE A 106 -1.29 -3.79 7.66
N GLU A 107 -1.02 -2.69 8.38
CA GLU A 107 -1.02 -1.33 7.84
C GLU A 107 -0.08 -1.21 6.63
N ILE A 108 1.18 -1.64 6.78
CA ILE A 108 2.16 -1.63 5.69
C ILE A 108 1.71 -2.47 4.49
N ALA A 109 1.15 -3.66 4.74
CA ALA A 109 0.70 -4.54 3.67
C ALA A 109 -0.45 -3.92 2.87
N LEU A 110 -1.38 -3.21 3.52
CA LEU A 110 -2.45 -2.51 2.84
C LEU A 110 -1.92 -1.39 1.97
N ASP A 111 -1.00 -0.59 2.49
CA ASP A 111 -0.38 0.47 1.71
C ASP A 111 0.31 -0.10 0.46
N PHE A 112 1.17 -1.13 0.62
CA PHE A 112 1.83 -1.78 -0.52
C PHE A 112 0.85 -2.30 -1.55
N LEU A 113 -0.21 -2.97 -1.11
CA LEU A 113 -1.25 -3.46 -2.02
C LEU A 113 -1.86 -2.30 -2.80
N THR A 114 -2.24 -1.21 -2.12
CA THR A 114 -2.88 -0.07 -2.79
C THR A 114 -1.94 0.67 -3.73
N ASP A 115 -0.68 0.88 -3.34
CA ASP A 115 0.35 1.51 -4.17
C ASP A 115 0.60 0.71 -5.44
N GLN A 116 0.71 -0.61 -5.29
CA GLN A 116 0.98 -1.52 -6.40
C GLN A 116 -0.20 -1.63 -7.39
N ILE A 117 -1.45 -1.51 -6.93
CA ILE A 117 -2.62 -1.45 -7.81
C ILE A 117 -2.66 -0.09 -8.52
N ALA A 118 -2.41 1.01 -7.79
CA ALA A 118 -2.41 2.36 -8.36
C ALA A 118 -1.34 2.50 -9.46
N ALA A 119 -0.12 2.00 -9.23
CA ALA A 119 0.96 2.00 -10.21
C ALA A 119 0.58 1.21 -11.48
N ARG A 120 -0.09 0.06 -11.33
CA ARG A 120 -0.59 -0.73 -12.48
C ARG A 120 -1.69 -0.02 -13.25
N ALA A 121 -2.60 0.67 -12.55
CA ALA A 121 -3.64 1.47 -13.20
C ALA A 121 -3.03 2.63 -14.00
N ALA A 122 -2.06 3.35 -13.42
CA ALA A 122 -1.33 4.42 -14.10
C ALA A 122 -0.58 3.91 -15.34
N ALA A 123 0.19 2.82 -15.23
CA ALA A 123 0.89 2.21 -16.36
C ALA A 123 -0.07 1.73 -17.47
N ALA A 124 -1.26 1.23 -17.11
CA ALA A 124 -2.29 0.89 -18.08
C ALA A 124 -2.83 2.13 -18.81
N ALA A 125 -3.02 3.25 -18.11
CA ALA A 125 -3.46 4.50 -18.71
C ALA A 125 -2.41 5.09 -19.66
N GLU A 126 -1.13 5.09 -19.26
CA GLU A 126 -0.01 5.57 -20.08
C GLU A 126 0.16 4.77 -21.38
N THR A 127 -0.14 3.47 -21.34
CA THR A 127 -0.11 2.58 -22.50
C THR A 127 -1.42 2.58 -23.32
N GLY A 128 -2.34 3.52 -23.04
CA GLY A 128 -3.60 3.69 -23.77
C GLY A 128 -4.67 2.64 -23.48
N ARG A 129 -4.46 1.71 -22.54
CA ARG A 129 -5.41 0.68 -22.13
C ARG A 129 -6.40 1.23 -21.10
N LEU A 130 -7.18 2.23 -21.51
CA LEU A 130 -8.06 3.00 -20.62
C LEU A 130 -9.11 2.13 -19.90
N GLY A 131 -9.67 1.11 -20.56
CA GLY A 131 -10.62 0.19 -19.93
C GLY A 131 -10.01 -0.59 -18.77
N ARG A 132 -8.78 -1.10 -18.95
CA ARG A 132 -8.03 -1.78 -17.88
C ARG A 132 -7.64 -0.82 -16.76
N ALA A 133 -7.22 0.40 -17.11
CA ALA A 133 -6.89 1.42 -16.12
C ALA A 133 -8.11 1.76 -15.24
N ALA A 134 -9.29 1.90 -15.84
CA ALA A 134 -10.54 2.14 -15.14
C ALA A 134 -10.91 0.95 -14.23
N ALA A 135 -10.87 -0.28 -14.74
CA ALA A 135 -11.18 -1.48 -13.96
C ALA A 135 -10.26 -1.61 -12.72
N LEU A 136 -8.96 -1.37 -12.87
CA LEU A 136 -8.01 -1.38 -11.75
C LEU A 136 -8.26 -0.25 -10.74
N ALA A 137 -8.61 0.95 -11.21
CA ALA A 137 -8.92 2.09 -10.34
C ALA A 137 -10.24 1.88 -9.55
N GLU A 138 -11.24 1.26 -10.17
CA GLU A 138 -12.48 0.86 -9.52
C GLU A 138 -12.23 -0.24 -8.48
N ALA A 139 -11.44 -1.25 -8.82
CA ALA A 139 -11.02 -2.30 -7.90
C ALA A 139 -10.30 -1.71 -6.68
N LEU A 140 -9.35 -0.80 -6.90
CA LEU A 140 -8.64 -0.10 -5.83
C LEU A 140 -9.59 0.66 -4.89
N SER A 141 -10.56 1.38 -5.45
CA SER A 141 -11.55 2.13 -4.67
C SER A 141 -12.42 1.20 -3.81
N ALA A 142 -12.85 0.08 -4.38
CA ALA A 142 -13.63 -0.93 -3.68
C ALA A 142 -12.81 -1.64 -2.58
N ILE A 143 -11.55 -1.97 -2.86
CA ILE A 143 -10.62 -2.58 -1.90
C ILE A 143 -10.39 -1.64 -0.71
N ARG A 144 -10.11 -0.35 -0.95
CA ARG A 144 -9.97 0.65 0.12
C ARG A 144 -11.22 0.77 0.99
N SER A 145 -12.40 0.76 0.36
CA SER A 145 -13.68 0.79 1.09
C SER A 145 -13.88 -0.46 1.95
N LEU A 146 -13.61 -1.64 1.39
CA LEU A 146 -13.74 -2.92 2.08
C LEU A 146 -12.80 -3.03 3.28
N LEU A 147 -11.53 -2.68 3.11
CA LEU A 147 -10.53 -2.72 4.18
C LEU A 147 -10.82 -1.69 5.27
N GLY A 148 -11.20 -0.47 4.90
CA GLY A 148 -11.58 0.56 5.87
C GLY A 148 -12.85 0.20 6.66
N THR A 149 -13.82 -0.46 6.02
CA THR A 149 -15.02 -0.96 6.71
C THR A 149 -14.68 -2.12 7.65
N ALA A 150 -13.82 -3.04 7.21
CA ALA A 150 -13.39 -4.15 8.03
C ALA A 150 -12.66 -3.68 9.29
N ASP A 151 -11.80 -2.68 9.18
CA ASP A 151 -11.11 -2.10 10.33
C ASP A 151 -12.07 -1.33 11.26
N ALA A 152 -12.95 -0.48 10.71
CA ALA A 152 -13.90 0.31 11.49
C ALA A 152 -14.95 -0.53 12.24
N LEU A 153 -15.33 -1.69 11.68
CA LEU A 153 -16.30 -2.61 12.29
C LEU A 153 -15.64 -3.81 12.99
N ASN A 154 -14.31 -3.80 13.12
CA ASN A 154 -13.52 -4.89 13.72
C ASN A 154 -13.87 -6.27 13.12
N LEU A 155 -14.10 -6.32 11.81
CA LEU A 155 -14.36 -7.53 11.05
C LEU A 155 -13.06 -8.30 10.80
N ASP A 156 -13.21 -9.54 10.36
CA ASP A 156 -12.08 -10.43 10.08
C ASP A 156 -11.16 -9.86 8.98
N ARG A 157 -10.00 -9.34 9.40
CA ARG A 157 -8.97 -8.77 8.52
C ARG A 157 -8.43 -9.76 7.50
N LYS A 158 -8.39 -11.05 7.84
CA LYS A 158 -7.89 -12.10 6.96
C LYS A 158 -8.84 -12.30 5.79
N ALA A 159 -10.14 -12.42 6.08
CA ALA A 159 -11.20 -12.50 5.11
C ALA A 159 -11.25 -11.24 4.22
N ALA A 160 -11.06 -10.06 4.81
CA ALA A 160 -11.03 -8.80 4.07
C ALA A 160 -9.86 -8.76 3.07
N LEU A 161 -8.65 -9.16 3.49
CA LEU A 161 -7.49 -9.22 2.61
C LEU A 161 -7.67 -10.22 1.47
N ILE A 162 -8.20 -11.42 1.76
CA ILE A 162 -8.49 -12.44 0.75
C ILE A 162 -9.51 -11.92 -0.27
N ALA A 163 -10.57 -11.25 0.20
CA ALA A 163 -11.58 -10.65 -0.66
C ALA A 163 -10.98 -9.54 -1.55
N ALA A 164 -10.05 -8.74 -1.02
CA ALA A 164 -9.37 -7.71 -1.79
C ALA A 164 -8.57 -8.29 -2.96
N PHE A 165 -7.79 -9.34 -2.75
CA PHE A 165 -7.03 -9.98 -3.82
C PHE A 165 -7.92 -10.68 -4.86
N ARG A 166 -9.02 -11.30 -4.45
CA ARG A 166 -10.00 -11.89 -5.40
C ARG A 166 -10.61 -10.82 -6.30
N ARG A 167 -11.01 -9.70 -5.72
CA ARG A 167 -11.59 -8.58 -6.48
C ARG A 167 -10.58 -7.95 -7.44
N LEU A 168 -9.31 -7.89 -7.05
CA LEU A 168 -8.24 -7.46 -7.95
C LEU A 168 -8.04 -8.45 -9.10
N ALA A 169 -8.14 -9.76 -8.85
CA ALA A 169 -8.04 -10.78 -9.88
C ALA A 169 -9.16 -10.66 -10.92
N GLU A 170 -10.41 -10.49 -10.46
CA GLU A 170 -11.58 -10.26 -11.32
C GLU A 170 -11.41 -9.02 -12.21
N ALA A 171 -10.91 -7.91 -11.65
CA ALA A 171 -10.69 -6.68 -12.39
C ALA A 171 -9.58 -6.78 -13.46
N ALA A 172 -8.67 -7.75 -13.32
CA ALA A 172 -7.57 -7.96 -14.25
C ALA A 172 -7.91 -8.89 -15.41
N ASP A 173 -9.03 -9.61 -15.35
CA ASP A 173 -9.58 -10.42 -16.46
C ASP A 173 -10.26 -9.57 -17.55
N HIS A 174 -10.49 -8.29 -17.28
CA HIS A 174 -11.01 -7.28 -18.22
C HIS A 174 -9.88 -6.46 -18.89
#